data_AF-A0A4V1TMU0-F1
#
_entry.id   AF-A0A4V1TMU0-F1
#
_cell.length_a   1.000
_cell.length_b   1.000
_cell.length_c   1.000
_cell.angle_alpha   90.00
_cell.angle_beta   90.00
_cell.angle_gamma   90.00
#
_symmetry.space_group_name_H-M   'P 1'
#
loop_
_entity.id
_entity.type
_entity.pdbx_description
1 polymer ?
#
loop_
_entity_poly.entity_id
_entity_poly.type
_entity_poly.pdbx_seq_one_letter_code
_entity_poly.pdbx_strand_id
1 'polypeptide(L)'
;MMQAYFYAQLDAAGVVVSVLQLAAATDTAGMVPLQTFDDSLVGMRYLPASRTFEPVPPAEPAPVARRISSWAFRRRFTAAERAGIEWAAVDRADDTPPQRRQAAALRSRLKDQESAAFIDLDDPDVIEGAHGMEALGLIAPGRAQQILTSPIDPKELP
;
A
#
# COMPACT_ATOMS: atom_id res chain seq x y z
N MET A 1 47.85 32.32 -9.50
CA MET A 1 46.55 31.68 -9.80
C MET A 1 45.94 31.24 -8.48
N MET A 2 44.69 31.60 -8.19
CA MET A 2 43.98 31.11 -7.00
C MET A 2 43.60 29.66 -7.24
N GLN A 3 43.95 28.76 -6.32
CA GLN A 3 43.53 27.36 -6.38
C GLN A 3 42.05 27.29 -5.97
N ALA A 4 41.20 26.71 -6.83
CA ALA A 4 39.80 26.46 -6.51
C ALA A 4 39.67 25.05 -5.91
N TYR A 5 38.81 24.91 -4.89
CA TYR A 5 38.53 23.62 -4.23
C TYR A 5 37.05 23.28 -4.43
N PHE A 6 36.77 22.05 -4.88
CA PHE A 6 35.40 21.60 -5.16
C PHE A 6 34.95 20.58 -4.12
N TYR A 7 33.68 20.66 -3.72
CA TYR A 7 33.11 19.77 -2.71
C TYR A 7 31.68 19.37 -3.05
N ALA A 8 31.35 18.10 -2.79
CA ALA A 8 29.98 17.65 -2.68
C ALA A 8 29.52 17.77 -1.23
N GLN A 9 28.45 18.52 -0.99
CA GLN A 9 27.80 18.61 0.32
C GLN A 9 26.78 17.48 0.45
N LEU A 10 26.88 16.70 1.52
CA LEU A 10 25.99 15.59 1.82
C LEU A 10 24.92 15.98 2.85
N ASP A 11 23.75 15.35 2.77
CA ASP A 11 22.77 15.33 3.85
C ASP A 11 23.07 14.24 4.90
N ALA A 12 22.19 14.10 5.89
CA ALA A 12 22.30 13.08 6.93
C ALA A 12 22.21 11.63 6.40
N ALA A 13 21.65 11.43 5.19
CA ALA A 13 21.56 10.13 4.53
C ALA A 13 22.76 9.86 3.59
N GLY A 14 23.73 10.78 3.52
CA GLY A 14 24.89 10.66 2.65
C GLY A 14 24.61 10.98 1.18
N VAL A 15 23.51 11.68 0.88
CA VAL A 15 23.11 12.09 -0.47
C VAL A 15 23.62 13.48 -0.77
N VAL A 16 24.18 13.68 -1.95
CA VAL A 16 24.68 14.99 -2.40
C VAL A 16 23.50 15.95 -2.60
N VAL A 17 23.45 17.01 -1.81
CA VAL A 17 22.43 18.06 -1.90
C VAL A 17 22.91 19.27 -2.71
N SER A 18 24.22 19.49 -2.78
CA SER A 18 24.81 20.58 -3.57
C SER A 18 26.28 20.33 -3.87
N VAL A 19 26.78 20.96 -4.92
CA VAL A 19 28.20 20.99 -5.28
C VAL A 19 28.70 22.42 -5.19
N LEU A 20 29.79 22.61 -4.46
CA LEU A 20 30.30 23.91 -4.02
C LEU A 20 31.72 24.12 -4.53
N GLN A 21 32.05 25.37 -4.84
CA GLN A 21 33.43 25.83 -5.08
C GLN A 21 33.83 26.76 -3.95
N LEU A 22 34.96 26.47 -3.29
CA LEU A 22 35.51 27.26 -2.20
C LEU A 22 36.86 27.85 -2.58
N ALA A 23 37.18 29.01 -1.98
CA ALA A 23 38.46 29.70 -2.16
C ALA A 23 39.60 29.08 -1.32
N ALA A 24 39.27 28.19 -0.39
CA ALA A 24 40.22 27.47 0.47
C ALA A 24 39.72 26.06 0.77
N ALA A 25 40.63 25.16 1.13
CA ALA A 25 40.28 23.81 1.57
C ALA A 25 39.50 23.83 2.89
N THR A 26 38.55 22.91 3.03
CA THR A 26 37.76 22.70 4.25
C THR A 26 37.73 21.22 4.63
N ASP A 27 37.58 20.97 5.93
CA ASP A 27 37.39 19.64 6.54
C ASP A 27 36.05 19.59 7.29
N THR A 28 35.05 20.32 6.77
CA THR A 28 33.71 20.36 7.37
C THR A 28 33.02 19.00 7.18
N ALA A 29 32.40 18.48 8.24
CA ALA A 29 31.64 17.24 8.18
C ALA A 29 30.57 17.30 7.08
N GLY A 30 30.47 16.23 6.27
CA GLY A 30 29.55 16.18 5.13
C GLY A 30 30.06 16.87 3.86
N MET A 31 31.29 17.39 3.84
CA MET A 31 31.93 17.91 2.61
C MET A 31 32.92 16.88 2.05
N VAL A 32 32.60 16.32 0.88
CA VAL A 32 33.48 15.37 0.18
C VAL A 32 34.26 16.12 -0.90
N PRO A 33 35.60 16.11 -0.88
CA PRO A 33 36.40 16.81 -1.89
C PRO A 33 36.25 16.18 -3.28
N LEU A 34 36.15 17.03 -4.29
CA LEU A 34 36.05 16.67 -5.71
C LEU A 34 37.24 17.22 -6.49
N GLN A 35 37.58 16.54 -7.59
CA GLN A 35 38.65 17.00 -8.50
C GLN A 35 38.17 18.13 -9.43
N THR A 36 36.88 18.12 -9.78
CA THR A 36 36.24 19.10 -10.67
C THR A 36 34.87 19.50 -10.13
N PHE A 37 34.36 20.63 -10.59
CA PHE A 37 32.95 20.97 -10.38
C PHE A 37 32.09 20.01 -11.23
N ASP A 38 31.29 19.18 -10.57
CA ASP A 38 30.44 18.17 -11.21
C ASP A 38 29.05 18.16 -10.57
N ASP A 39 28.12 18.91 -11.16
CA ASP A 39 26.74 19.03 -10.69
C ASP A 39 25.90 17.76 -10.94
N SER A 40 26.37 16.84 -11.78
CA SER A 40 25.70 15.55 -12.02
C SER A 40 25.67 14.65 -10.77
N LEU A 41 26.50 14.98 -9.77
CA LEU A 41 26.53 14.27 -8.50
C LEU A 41 25.33 14.58 -7.61
N VAL A 42 24.59 15.68 -7.86
CA VAL A 42 23.41 16.03 -7.05
C VAL A 42 22.37 14.90 -7.10
N GLY A 43 21.93 14.43 -5.93
CA GLY A 43 21.03 13.29 -5.80
C GLY A 43 21.71 11.92 -5.78
N MET A 44 23.02 11.84 -6.01
CA MET A 44 23.80 10.61 -5.83
C MET A 44 24.12 10.41 -4.34
N ARG A 45 24.22 9.15 -3.92
CA ARG A 45 24.72 8.75 -2.60
C ARG A 45 26.22 8.58 -2.63
N TYR A 46 26.91 9.20 -1.69
CA TYR A 46 28.33 8.95 -1.47
C TYR A 46 28.53 7.69 -0.63
N LEU A 47 29.37 6.77 -1.11
CA LEU A 47 29.78 5.56 -0.41
C LEU A 47 31.18 5.75 0.19
N PRO A 48 31.33 5.92 1.52
CA PRO A 48 32.63 6.22 2.12
C PRO A 48 33.67 5.10 1.96
N ALA A 49 33.23 3.84 1.90
CA ALA A 49 34.10 2.67 1.80
C ALA A 49 34.82 2.58 0.44
N SER A 50 34.11 2.86 -0.65
CA SER A 50 34.61 2.84 -2.03
C SER A 50 35.01 4.21 -2.54
N ARG A 51 34.61 5.29 -1.85
CA ARG A 51 34.73 6.68 -2.29
C ARG A 51 34.06 6.93 -3.65
N THR A 52 32.94 6.25 -3.90
CA THR A 52 32.17 6.38 -5.15
C THR A 52 30.82 7.05 -4.90
N PHE A 53 30.25 7.60 -5.97
CA PHE A 53 28.88 8.11 -6.00
C PHE A 53 28.00 7.12 -6.76
N GLU A 54 26.88 6.76 -6.17
CA GLU A 54 25.91 5.86 -6.78
C GLU A 54 24.52 6.49 -6.78
N PRO A 55 23.70 6.25 -7.81
CA PRO A 55 22.34 6.77 -7.83
C PRO A 55 21.56 6.23 -6.64
N VAL A 56 20.86 7.11 -5.93
CA VAL A 56 19.87 6.69 -4.94
C VAL A 56 18.76 5.97 -5.70
N PRO A 57 18.46 4.69 -5.40
CA PRO A 57 17.34 4.02 -6.01
C PRO A 57 16.06 4.85 -5.82
N PRO A 58 15.22 5.01 -6.86
CA PRO A 58 13.93 5.65 -6.69
C PRO A 58 13.20 4.99 -5.51
N ALA A 59 12.65 5.80 -4.61
CA ALA A 59 11.77 5.26 -3.58
C ALA A 59 10.63 4.50 -4.26
N GLU A 60 10.36 3.27 -3.81
CA GLU A 60 9.20 2.54 -4.30
C GLU A 60 7.95 3.39 -4.06
N PRO A 61 7.07 3.55 -5.07
CA PRO A 61 5.83 4.28 -4.87
C PRO A 61 5.08 3.65 -3.70
N ALA A 62 4.66 4.47 -2.74
CA ALA A 62 3.87 3.99 -1.62
C ALA A 62 2.65 3.22 -2.16
N PRO A 63 2.29 2.06 -1.58
CA PRO A 63 1.15 1.28 -2.04
C PRO A 63 -0.08 2.17 -2.05
N VAL A 64 -0.73 2.26 -3.21
CA VAL A 64 -1.99 2.99 -3.36
C VAL A 64 -3.04 2.22 -2.56
N ALA A 65 -3.56 2.81 -1.49
CA ALA A 65 -4.58 2.18 -0.67
C ALA A 65 -5.77 1.75 -1.54
N ARG A 66 -6.08 0.45 -1.56
CA ARG A 66 -7.12 -0.15 -2.41
C ARG A 66 -8.50 -0.01 -1.77
N ARG A 67 -8.90 1.25 -1.52
CA ARG A 67 -10.15 1.58 -0.83
C ARG A 67 -11.28 1.83 -1.81
N ILE A 68 -12.44 1.26 -1.48
CA ILE A 68 -13.70 1.47 -2.22
C ILE A 68 -14.83 1.79 -1.25
N SER A 69 -15.89 2.44 -1.72
CA SER A 69 -17.09 2.64 -0.91
C SER A 69 -17.76 1.30 -0.57
N SER A 70 -18.43 1.24 0.59
CA SER A 70 -19.16 0.04 1.03
C SER A 70 -20.24 -0.40 0.02
N TRP A 71 -20.85 0.57 -0.66
CA TRP A 71 -21.78 0.32 -1.76
C TRP A 71 -21.09 -0.32 -2.98
N ALA A 72 -19.91 0.17 -3.37
CA ALA A 72 -19.15 -0.39 -4.48
C ALA A 72 -18.74 -1.85 -4.18
N PHE A 73 -18.25 -2.12 -2.97
CA PHE A 73 -17.92 -3.48 -2.55
C PHE A 73 -19.14 -4.42 -2.64
N ARG A 74 -20.31 -3.99 -2.15
CA ARG A 74 -21.57 -4.75 -2.29
C ARG A 74 -21.96 -5.00 -3.76
N ARG A 75 -21.62 -4.09 -4.67
CA ARG A 75 -21.89 -4.23 -6.12
C ARG A 75 -20.92 -5.16 -6.85
N ARG A 76 -19.80 -5.55 -6.25
CA ARG A 76 -18.90 -6.58 -6.80
C ARG A 76 -19.47 -8.00 -6.70
N PHE A 77 -20.44 -8.20 -5.82
CA PHE A 77 -21.26 -9.41 -5.76
C PHE A 77 -22.39 -9.37 -6.78
N THR A 78 -22.79 -10.52 -7.32
CA THR A 78 -23.99 -10.63 -8.14
C THR A 78 -25.26 -10.49 -7.29
N ALA A 79 -26.40 -10.23 -7.94
CA ALA A 79 -27.67 -10.16 -7.22
C ALA A 79 -28.04 -11.50 -6.53
N ALA A 80 -27.75 -12.63 -7.18
CA ALA A 80 -27.99 -13.96 -6.63
C ALA A 80 -27.07 -14.26 -5.43
N GLU A 81 -25.78 -13.92 -5.52
CA GLU A 81 -24.82 -14.05 -4.42
C GLU A 81 -25.28 -13.24 -3.21
N ARG A 82 -25.66 -11.97 -3.41
CA ARG A 82 -26.19 -11.14 -2.31
C ARG A 82 -27.42 -11.77 -1.67
N ALA A 83 -28.40 -12.20 -2.47
CA ALA A 83 -29.60 -12.84 -1.94
C ALA A 83 -29.29 -14.13 -1.17
N GLY A 84 -28.35 -14.94 -1.67
CA GLY A 84 -27.89 -16.16 -1.01
C GLY A 84 -27.20 -15.88 0.33
N ILE A 85 -26.35 -14.86 0.38
CA ILE A 85 -25.68 -14.41 1.61
C ILE A 85 -26.71 -13.93 2.65
N GLU A 86 -27.66 -13.08 2.25
CA GLU A 86 -28.74 -12.62 3.13
C GLU A 86 -29.58 -13.80 3.64
N TRP A 87 -29.91 -14.75 2.76
CA TRP A 87 -30.65 -15.95 3.14
C TRP A 87 -29.87 -16.84 4.12
N ALA A 88 -28.56 -16.97 3.95
CA ALA A 88 -27.69 -17.71 4.88
C ALA A 88 -27.55 -17.01 6.24
N ALA A 89 -27.76 -15.70 6.30
CA ALA A 89 -27.70 -14.91 7.52
C ALA A 89 -28.98 -15.02 8.37
N VAL A 90 -30.08 -15.55 7.81
CA VAL A 90 -31.36 -15.76 8.52
C VAL A 90 -31.21 -16.83 9.61
N ASP A 91 -31.63 -16.50 10.83
CA ASP A 91 -31.72 -17.44 11.94
C ASP A 91 -33.00 -18.30 11.82
N ARG A 92 -32.85 -19.64 11.72
CA ARG A 92 -33.99 -20.56 11.61
C ARG A 92 -34.13 -21.41 12.86
N ALA A 93 -35.37 -21.65 13.28
CA ALA A 93 -35.68 -22.44 14.46
C ALA A 93 -35.22 -23.91 14.32
N ASP A 94 -35.28 -24.44 13.10
CA ASP A 94 -34.93 -25.83 12.79
C ASP A 94 -33.41 -26.05 12.57
N ASP A 95 -32.61 -24.97 12.53
CA ASP A 95 -31.16 -25.06 12.39
C ASP A 95 -30.50 -25.51 13.70
N THR A 96 -29.38 -26.25 13.58
CA THR A 96 -28.58 -26.65 14.73
C THR A 96 -27.93 -25.44 15.42
N PRO A 97 -27.59 -25.51 16.73
CA PRO A 97 -26.95 -24.39 17.42
C PRO A 97 -25.68 -23.84 16.74
N PRO A 98 -24.79 -24.67 16.13
CA PRO A 98 -23.68 -24.16 15.32
C PRO A 98 -24.11 -23.35 14.09
N GLN A 99 -25.11 -23.80 13.34
CA GLN A 99 -25.61 -23.09 12.15
C GLN A 99 -26.23 -21.75 12.52
N ARG A 100 -27.01 -21.70 13.61
CA ARG A 100 -27.60 -20.45 14.12
C ARG A 100 -26.54 -19.44 14.55
N ARG A 101 -25.45 -19.90 15.19
CA ARG A 101 -24.28 -19.05 15.52
C ARG A 101 -23.58 -18.53 14.26
N GLN A 102 -23.42 -19.37 13.24
CA GLN A 102 -22.84 -18.97 11.97
C GLN A 102 -23.69 -17.90 11.27
N ALA A 103 -25.01 -18.06 11.24
CA ALA A 103 -25.93 -17.05 10.70
C ALA A 103 -25.83 -15.72 11.48
N ALA A 104 -25.73 -15.78 12.81
CA ALA A 104 -25.52 -14.59 13.64
C ALA A 104 -24.17 -13.89 13.35
N ALA A 105 -23.08 -14.65 13.21
CA ALA A 105 -21.78 -14.12 12.85
C ALA A 105 -21.79 -13.45 11.46
N LEU A 106 -22.46 -14.06 10.48
CA LEU A 106 -22.62 -13.48 9.14
C LEU A 106 -23.42 -12.17 9.20
N ARG A 107 -24.52 -12.10 9.95
CA ARG A 107 -25.28 -10.85 10.16
C ARG A 107 -24.44 -9.75 10.79
N SER A 108 -23.62 -10.08 11.80
CA SER A 108 -22.72 -9.10 12.42
C SER A 108 -21.77 -8.51 11.39
N ARG A 109 -21.09 -9.36 10.61
CA ARG A 109 -20.13 -8.93 9.58
C ARG A 109 -20.77 -8.08 8.49
N LEU A 110 -21.98 -8.45 8.03
CA LEU A 110 -22.73 -7.65 7.07
C LEU A 110 -23.04 -6.26 7.65
N LYS A 111 -23.35 -6.18 8.95
CA LYS A 111 -23.63 -4.90 9.60
C LYS A 111 -22.38 -4.02 9.71
N ASP A 112 -21.25 -4.63 10.06
CA ASP A 112 -19.96 -3.94 10.10
C ASP A 112 -19.63 -3.35 8.72
N GLN A 113 -19.75 -4.17 7.67
CA GLN A 113 -19.54 -3.74 6.28
C GLN A 113 -20.49 -2.60 5.85
N GLU A 114 -21.77 -2.66 6.24
CA GLU A 114 -22.74 -1.58 5.96
C GLU A 114 -22.39 -0.27 6.67
N SER A 115 -21.80 -0.35 7.86
CA SER A 115 -21.44 0.81 8.68
C SER A 115 -20.06 1.39 8.38
N ALA A 116 -19.23 0.65 7.63
CA ALA A 116 -17.90 1.09 7.26
C ALA A 116 -17.96 2.34 6.36
N ALA A 117 -17.09 3.31 6.62
CA ALA A 117 -16.95 4.50 5.78
C ALA A 117 -16.38 4.15 4.39
N PHE A 118 -15.48 3.19 4.36
CA PHE A 118 -14.89 2.59 3.17
C PHE A 118 -14.48 1.15 3.48
N ILE A 119 -14.27 0.36 2.44
CA ILE A 119 -13.72 -0.99 2.50
C ILE A 119 -12.32 -0.94 1.92
N ASP A 120 -11.34 -1.36 2.70
CA ASP A 120 -9.97 -1.55 2.24
C ASP A 120 -9.81 -2.99 1.75
N LEU A 121 -9.55 -3.17 0.45
CA LEU A 121 -9.47 -4.50 -0.17
C LEU A 121 -8.22 -5.28 0.24
N ASP A 122 -7.22 -4.59 0.82
CA ASP A 122 -5.99 -5.20 1.34
C ASP A 122 -6.10 -5.50 2.85
N ASP A 123 -7.22 -5.18 3.49
CA ASP A 123 -7.48 -5.52 4.89
C ASP A 123 -7.61 -7.05 5.06
N PRO A 124 -6.80 -7.69 5.93
CA PRO A 124 -6.88 -9.12 6.19
C PRO A 124 -8.28 -9.62 6.55
N ASP A 125 -9.08 -8.83 7.29
CA ASP A 125 -10.43 -9.23 7.71
C ASP A 125 -11.40 -9.23 6.52
N VAL A 126 -11.24 -8.30 5.58
CA VAL A 126 -12.02 -8.24 4.33
C VAL A 126 -11.66 -9.42 3.41
N ILE A 127 -10.37 -9.73 3.32
CA ILE A 127 -9.84 -10.87 2.56
C ILE A 127 -10.37 -12.19 3.15
N GLU A 128 -10.23 -12.40 4.46
CA GLU A 128 -10.72 -13.58 5.17
C GLU A 128 -12.25 -13.71 5.02
N GLY A 129 -12.98 -12.59 5.15
CA GLY A 129 -14.42 -12.57 4.97
C GLY A 129 -14.86 -13.05 3.58
N ALA A 130 -14.22 -12.55 2.52
CA ALA A 130 -14.52 -12.94 1.15
C ALA A 130 -14.22 -14.43 0.88
N HIS A 131 -13.05 -14.92 1.31
CA HIS A 131 -12.70 -16.33 1.18
C HIS A 131 -13.55 -17.24 2.07
N GLY A 132 -13.98 -16.77 3.24
CA GLY A 132 -14.90 -17.48 4.11
C GLY A 132 -16.27 -17.69 3.44
N MET A 133 -16.79 -16.69 2.72
CA MET A 133 -18.04 -16.86 1.94
C MET A 133 -17.90 -17.91 0.84
N GLU A 134 -16.75 -18.00 0.20
CA GLU A 134 -16.45 -19.02 -0.82
C GLU A 134 -16.33 -20.42 -0.19
N ALA A 135 -15.60 -20.55 0.92
CA ALA A 135 -15.45 -21.81 1.64
C ALA A 135 -16.78 -22.36 2.17
N LEU A 136 -17.71 -21.47 2.52
CA LEU A 136 -19.07 -21.81 2.93
C LEU A 136 -20.03 -22.08 1.75
N GLY A 137 -19.56 -21.92 0.51
CA GLY A 137 -20.36 -22.11 -0.70
C GLY A 137 -21.41 -21.03 -0.93
N LEU A 138 -21.30 -19.87 -0.28
CA LEU A 138 -22.21 -18.73 -0.47
C LEU A 138 -21.92 -17.97 -1.77
N ILE A 139 -20.68 -18.06 -2.24
CA ILE A 139 -20.25 -17.60 -3.57
C ILE A 139 -19.49 -18.74 -4.26
N ALA A 140 -19.46 -18.71 -5.60
CA ALA A 140 -18.82 -19.77 -6.38
C ALA A 140 -17.28 -19.78 -6.22
N PRO A 141 -16.61 -20.92 -6.42
CA PRO A 141 -15.15 -20.98 -6.39
C PRO A 141 -14.47 -19.99 -7.35
N GLY A 142 -13.44 -19.30 -6.88
CA GLY A 142 -12.73 -18.22 -7.56
C GLY A 142 -13.40 -16.85 -7.46
N ARG A 143 -14.61 -16.73 -6.89
CA ARG A 143 -15.31 -15.44 -6.78
C ARG A 143 -14.70 -14.52 -5.75
N ALA A 144 -14.19 -15.06 -4.64
CA ALA A 144 -13.53 -14.25 -3.62
C ALA A 144 -12.35 -13.47 -4.23
N GLN A 145 -11.49 -14.18 -4.97
CA GLN A 145 -10.37 -13.59 -5.71
C GLN A 145 -10.83 -12.50 -6.67
N GLN A 146 -11.86 -12.76 -7.47
CA GLN A 146 -12.38 -11.78 -8.42
C GLN A 146 -12.90 -10.52 -7.73
N ILE A 147 -13.61 -10.65 -6.60
CA ILE A 147 -14.14 -9.53 -5.82
C ILE A 147 -13.00 -8.66 -5.25
N LEU A 148 -11.94 -9.28 -4.75
CA LEU A 148 -10.82 -8.59 -4.09
C LEU A 148 -9.87 -7.94 -5.10
N THR A 149 -9.55 -8.60 -6.21
CA THR A 149 -8.46 -8.15 -7.10
C THR A 149 -8.90 -7.53 -8.41
N SER A 150 -10.20 -7.47 -8.71
CA SER A 150 -10.68 -6.70 -9.87
C SER A 150 -10.16 -5.26 -9.81
N PRO A 151 -9.75 -4.68 -10.96
CA PRO A 151 -9.35 -3.28 -11.03
C PRO A 151 -10.41 -2.37 -10.41
N ILE A 152 -9.97 -1.41 -9.60
CA ILE A 152 -10.88 -0.42 -8.99
C ILE A 152 -11.27 0.58 -10.07
N ASP A 153 -12.57 0.71 -10.31
CA ASP A 153 -13.12 1.73 -11.21
C ASP A 153 -13.19 3.08 -10.47
N PRO A 154 -12.90 4.23 -11.09
CA PRO A 154 -13.02 5.54 -10.45
C PRO A 154 -14.35 5.78 -9.72
N LYS A 155 -15.46 5.18 -10.18
CA LYS A 155 -16.77 5.30 -9.51
C LYS A 155 -16.90 4.51 -8.21
N GLU A 156 -15.94 3.64 -7.91
CA GLU A 156 -15.92 2.81 -6.71
C GLU A 156 -15.20 3.49 -5.55
N LEU A 157 -14.44 4.55 -5.82
CA LEU A 157 -13.71 5.29 -4.79
C LEU A 157 -14.68 5.86 -3.73
N PRO A 158 -14.27 5.95 -2.45
CA PRO A 158 -15.08 6.51 -1.37
C PRO A 158 -15.50 7.97 -1.59
#